data_AF-A0A2T6NMQ7-F1
#
_entry.id   AF-A0A2T6NMQ7-F1
#
_cell.length_a   1.000
_cell.length_b   1.000
_cell.length_c   1.000
_cell.angle_alpha   90.00
_cell.angle_beta   90.00
_cell.angle_gamma   90.00
#
_symmetry.space_group_name_H-M   'P 1'
#
loop_
_entity.id
_entity.type
_entity.pdbx_description
1 polymer ?
#
loop_
_entity_poly.entity_id
_entity_poly.type
_entity_poly.pdbx_seq_one_letter_code
_entity_poly.pdbx_strand_id
1 'polypeptide(L)'
;MTEDQVLRDAGLSFRKIEYAKGMAEAVVSGRFDIDGLAAMSDDDAIASITAIRGFGRWSAEIYLMFSLQRQDIFPADDLALRVAVGQLKNLPNKPSVKQARELVTHWSPWRSVGSLFLWHYYRGAPT
;
A
#
# COMPACT_ATOMS: atom_id res chain seq x y z
N MET A 1 20.82 25.59 -8.67
CA MET A 1 20.02 24.36 -8.85
C MET A 1 18.73 24.56 -8.08
N THR A 2 17.56 24.35 -8.69
CA THR A 2 16.29 24.46 -7.95
C THR A 2 16.13 23.27 -6.99
N GLU A 3 15.33 23.42 -5.94
CA GLU A 3 15.03 22.32 -5.00
C GLU A 3 14.46 21.09 -5.73
N ASP A 4 13.59 21.31 -6.72
CA ASP A 4 13.02 20.22 -7.53
C ASP A 4 14.10 19.50 -8.37
N GLN A 5 15.13 20.21 -8.82
CA GLN A 5 16.24 19.59 -9.55
C GLN A 5 17.10 18.69 -8.63
N VAL A 6 17.32 19.11 -7.37
CA VAL A 6 18.02 18.28 -6.37
C VAL A 6 17.30 16.93 -6.20
N LEU A 7 15.97 16.97 -6.03
CA LEU A 7 15.15 15.76 -5.88
C LEU A 7 15.13 14.91 -7.16
N ARG A 8 15.15 15.56 -8.34
CA ARG A 8 15.18 14.88 -9.63
C ARG A 8 16.49 14.12 -9.83
N ASP A 9 17.60 14.73 -9.47
CA ASP A 9 18.94 14.16 -9.58
C ASP A 9 19.14 13.02 -8.57
N ALA A 10 18.42 13.05 -7.44
CA ALA A 10 18.32 11.95 -6.49
C ALA A 10 17.44 10.77 -6.96
N GLY A 11 16.81 10.85 -8.14
CA GLY A 11 16.09 9.74 -8.78
C GLY A 11 14.55 9.80 -8.68
N LEU A 12 13.98 10.86 -8.11
CA LEU A 12 12.52 11.05 -8.12
C LEU A 12 12.06 11.51 -9.51
N SER A 13 10.90 11.02 -9.97
CA SER A 13 10.24 11.62 -11.13
C SER A 13 9.58 12.94 -10.75
N PHE A 14 9.36 13.84 -11.71
CA PHE A 14 8.65 15.11 -11.44
C PHE A 14 7.26 14.91 -10.81
N ARG A 15 6.54 13.86 -11.20
CA ARG A 15 5.27 13.48 -10.57
C ARG A 15 5.44 13.11 -9.10
N LYS A 16 6.47 12.33 -8.75
CA LYS A 16 6.74 11.97 -7.34
C LYS A 16 7.16 13.18 -6.51
N ILE A 17 7.89 14.12 -7.12
CA ILE A 17 8.24 15.40 -6.49
C ILE A 17 6.97 16.21 -6.19
N GLU A 18 6.08 16.36 -7.19
CA GLU A 18 4.77 17.02 -7.03
C GLU A 18 3.97 16.40 -5.88
N TYR A 19 3.88 15.07 -5.81
CA TYR A 19 3.11 14.37 -4.78
C TYR A 19 3.73 14.51 -3.38
N ALA A 20 5.05 14.39 -3.28
CA ALA A 20 5.75 14.56 -2.00
C ALA A 20 5.58 15.98 -1.44
N LYS A 21 5.75 17.00 -2.29
CA LYS A 21 5.52 18.40 -1.90
C LYS A 21 4.06 18.65 -1.54
N GLY A 22 3.12 18.10 -2.31
CA GLY A 22 1.69 18.21 -2.03
C GLY A 22 1.28 17.59 -0.69
N MET A 23 1.85 16.43 -0.34
CA MET A 23 1.67 15.82 0.98
C MET A 23 2.28 16.67 2.10
N ALA A 24 3.51 17.15 1.94
CA ALA A 24 4.17 18.00 2.93
C ALA A 24 3.36 19.29 3.20
N GLU A 25 2.89 19.94 2.13
CA GLU A 25 2.02 21.11 2.21
C GLU A 25 0.70 20.79 2.96
N ALA A 26 0.09 19.63 2.69
CA ALA A 26 -1.14 19.21 3.36
C ALA A 26 -0.93 19.00 4.86
N VAL A 27 0.23 18.46 5.27
CA VAL A 27 0.60 18.31 6.69
C VAL A 27 0.83 19.68 7.34
N VAL A 28 1.69 20.52 6.74
CA VAL A 28 2.04 21.83 7.30
C VAL A 28 0.83 22.76 7.44
N SER A 29 -0.11 22.67 6.49
CA SER A 29 -1.36 23.45 6.53
C SER A 29 -2.46 22.85 7.40
N GLY A 30 -2.26 21.67 8.01
CA GLY A 30 -3.25 20.99 8.84
C GLY A 30 -4.40 20.33 8.05
N ARG A 31 -4.30 20.24 6.72
CA ARG A 31 -5.27 19.52 5.89
C ARG A 31 -5.13 18.00 5.96
N PHE A 32 -3.99 17.52 6.42
CA PHE A 32 -3.72 16.10 6.60
C PHE A 32 -3.01 15.87 7.94
N ASP A 33 -3.73 15.28 8.89
CA ASP A 33 -3.19 14.88 10.18
C ASP A 33 -2.55 13.50 10.09
N ILE A 34 -1.23 13.47 9.89
CA ILE A 34 -0.47 12.23 9.77
C ILE A 34 -0.38 11.47 11.11
N ASP A 35 -0.28 12.20 12.22
CA ASP A 35 -0.12 11.61 13.56
C ASP A 35 -1.46 11.01 14.06
N GLY A 36 -2.59 11.62 13.65
CA GLY A 36 -3.92 11.13 13.94
C GLY A 36 -4.29 9.80 13.26
N LEU A 37 -3.58 9.39 12.20
CA LEU A 37 -3.88 8.15 11.45
C LEU A 37 -3.83 6.89 12.34
N ALA A 38 -2.98 6.87 13.37
CA ALA A 38 -2.87 5.74 14.28
C ALA A 38 -4.14 5.51 15.12
N ALA A 39 -4.90 6.58 15.40
CA ALA A 39 -6.15 6.52 16.15
C ALA A 39 -7.37 6.19 15.27
N MET A 40 -7.23 6.29 13.94
CA MET A 40 -8.31 6.01 12.99
C MET A 40 -8.55 4.51 12.82
N SER A 41 -9.74 4.15 12.32
CA SER A 41 -9.98 2.82 11.76
C SER A 41 -9.16 2.63 10.48
N ASP A 42 -8.97 1.37 10.05
CA ASP A 42 -8.23 1.09 8.81
C ASP A 42 -8.89 1.74 7.59
N ASP A 43 -10.22 1.69 7.50
CA ASP A 43 -10.97 2.28 6.39
C ASP A 43 -10.89 3.81 6.38
N ASP A 44 -10.97 4.46 7.55
CA ASP A 44 -10.84 5.92 7.66
C ASP A 44 -9.42 6.39 7.34
N ALA A 45 -8.40 5.66 7.82
CA ALA A 45 -7.01 5.96 7.52
C ALA A 45 -6.71 5.81 6.02
N ILE A 46 -7.26 4.77 5.37
CA ILE A 46 -7.17 4.60 3.92
C ILE A 46 -7.86 5.75 3.19
N ALA A 47 -9.08 6.12 3.60
CA ALA A 47 -9.80 7.25 2.99
C ALA A 47 -9.02 8.56 3.12
N SER A 48 -8.47 8.84 4.30
CA SER A 48 -7.63 10.02 4.58
C SER A 48 -6.39 10.08 3.68
N ILE A 49 -5.62 8.98 3.59
CA ILE A 49 -4.42 8.92 2.74
C ILE A 49 -4.78 9.06 1.26
N THR A 50 -5.84 8.38 0.81
CA THR A 50 -6.23 8.38 -0.61
C THR A 50 -6.83 9.71 -1.09
N ALA A 51 -7.23 10.59 -0.18
CA ALA A 51 -7.61 11.96 -0.52
C ALA A 51 -6.41 12.81 -0.97
N ILE A 52 -5.17 12.40 -0.64
CA ILE A 52 -3.96 13.09 -1.08
C ILE A 52 -3.61 12.67 -2.50
N ARG A 53 -3.56 13.65 -3.41
CA ARG A 53 -3.19 13.43 -4.82
C ARG A 53 -1.87 12.66 -4.94
N GLY A 54 -1.91 11.58 -5.71
CA GLY A 54 -0.75 10.73 -5.96
C GLY A 54 -0.64 9.50 -5.05
N PHE A 55 -1.49 9.40 -4.02
CA PHE A 55 -1.52 8.26 -3.10
C PHE A 55 -2.80 7.46 -3.33
N GLY A 56 -2.66 6.27 -3.93
CA GLY A 56 -3.78 5.36 -4.15
C GLY A 56 -3.99 4.39 -2.98
N ARG A 57 -5.03 3.55 -3.07
CA ARG A 57 -5.35 2.54 -2.05
C ARG A 57 -4.16 1.65 -1.72
N TRP A 58 -3.42 1.18 -2.73
CA TRP A 58 -2.19 0.41 -2.51
C TRP A 58 -1.20 1.16 -1.62
N SER A 59 -0.89 2.44 -1.90
CA SER A 59 0.03 3.23 -1.07
C SER A 59 -0.45 3.37 0.37
N ALA A 60 -1.75 3.57 0.56
CA ALA A 60 -2.35 3.65 1.89
C ALA A 60 -2.23 2.32 2.65
N GLU A 61 -2.58 1.21 2.02
CA GLU A 61 -2.50 -0.13 2.63
C GLU A 61 -1.04 -0.51 2.97
N ILE A 62 -0.07 -0.16 2.11
CA ILE A 62 1.35 -0.31 2.40
C ILE A 62 1.78 0.54 3.60
N TYR A 63 1.33 1.80 3.69
CA TYR A 63 1.63 2.65 4.85
C TYR A 63 1.03 2.09 6.15
N LEU A 64 -0.21 1.63 6.12
CA LEU A 64 -0.86 1.00 7.28
C LEU A 64 -0.07 -0.23 7.76
N MET A 65 0.40 -1.08 6.84
CA MET A 65 1.19 -2.26 7.20
C MET A 65 2.56 -1.89 7.79
N PHE A 66 3.34 -1.05 7.12
CA PHE A 66 4.76 -0.88 7.45
C PHE A 66 5.03 0.29 8.40
N SER A 67 4.21 1.32 8.39
CA SER A 67 4.36 2.49 9.28
C SER A 67 3.51 2.37 10.53
N LEU A 68 2.24 1.94 10.38
CA LEU A 68 1.28 1.82 11.49
C LEU A 68 1.19 0.40 12.07
N GLN A 69 1.90 -0.57 11.49
CA GLN A 69 1.94 -1.97 11.94
C GLN A 69 0.55 -2.61 12.07
N ARG A 70 -0.41 -2.19 11.23
CA ARG A 70 -1.75 -2.81 11.18
C ARG A 70 -1.62 -4.27 10.76
N GLN A 71 -2.29 -5.15 11.49
CA GLN A 71 -2.10 -6.60 11.38
C GLN A 71 -3.04 -7.26 10.37
N ASP A 72 -4.13 -6.58 9.98
CA ASP A 72 -5.21 -7.15 9.18
C ASP A 72 -5.44 -6.50 7.81
N ILE A 73 -4.36 -6.04 7.19
CA ILE A 73 -4.37 -5.41 5.85
C ILE A 73 -3.89 -6.40 4.78
N PHE A 74 -4.61 -6.45 3.65
CA PHE A 74 -4.19 -7.16 2.45
C PHE A 74 -4.17 -6.22 1.23
N PRO A 75 -2.99 -5.78 0.73
CA PRO A 75 -2.85 -4.89 -0.41
C PRO A 75 -3.20 -5.55 -1.75
N ALA A 76 -4.49 -5.82 -2.01
CA ALA A 76 -4.90 -6.60 -3.17
C ALA A 76 -4.61 -5.96 -4.54
N ASP A 77 -4.31 -4.67 -4.60
CA ASP A 77 -3.84 -4.00 -5.82
C ASP A 77 -2.37 -4.36 -6.16
N ASP A 78 -1.66 -4.99 -5.24
CA ASP A 78 -0.30 -5.50 -5.45
C ASP A 78 -0.30 -6.70 -6.39
N LEU A 79 0.42 -6.56 -7.51
CA LEU A 79 0.51 -7.61 -8.53
C LEU A 79 1.16 -8.89 -7.99
N ALA A 80 2.22 -8.76 -7.18
CA ALA A 80 2.95 -9.92 -6.67
C ALA A 80 2.05 -10.71 -5.70
N LEU A 81 1.32 -10.03 -4.81
CA LEU A 81 0.37 -10.70 -3.91
C LEU A 81 -0.73 -11.45 -4.68
N ARG A 82 -1.28 -10.83 -5.73
CA ARG A 82 -2.31 -11.47 -6.57
C ARG A 82 -1.78 -12.69 -7.31
N VAL A 83 -0.56 -12.63 -7.86
CA VAL A 83 0.05 -13.79 -8.51
C VAL A 83 0.34 -14.88 -7.49
N ALA A 84 0.96 -14.53 -6.36
CA ALA A 84 1.32 -15.45 -5.29
C ALA A 84 0.12 -16.18 -4.71
N VAL A 85 -0.98 -15.48 -4.41
CA VAL A 85 -2.19 -16.13 -3.87
C VAL A 85 -2.86 -17.03 -4.91
N GLY A 86 -2.80 -16.66 -6.20
CA GLY A 86 -3.26 -17.49 -7.30
C GLY A 86 -2.47 -18.79 -7.41
N GLN A 87 -1.15 -18.71 -7.35
CA GLN A 87 -0.24 -19.87 -7.37
C GLN A 87 -0.44 -20.76 -6.13
N LEU A 88 -0.46 -20.17 -4.93
CA LEU A 88 -0.67 -20.89 -3.67
C LEU A 88 -2.00 -21.67 -3.65
N LYS A 89 -3.04 -21.11 -4.26
CA LYS A 89 -4.37 -21.74 -4.37
C LYS A 89 -4.54 -22.57 -5.65
N ASN A 90 -3.49 -22.74 -6.44
CA ASN A 90 -3.48 -23.46 -7.71
C ASN A 90 -4.62 -23.01 -8.67
N LEU A 91 -4.84 -21.69 -8.76
CA LEU A 91 -5.87 -21.12 -9.63
C LEU A 91 -5.37 -21.09 -11.08
N PRO A 92 -6.26 -21.35 -12.07
CA PRO A 92 -5.87 -21.34 -13.48
C PRO A 92 -5.51 -19.94 -13.99
N ASN A 93 -6.02 -18.90 -13.34
CA ASN A 93 -5.80 -17.51 -13.70
C ASN A 93 -5.49 -16.67 -12.46
N LYS A 94 -4.71 -15.60 -12.66
CA LYS A 94 -4.49 -14.58 -11.63
C LYS A 94 -5.83 -13.99 -11.17
N PRO A 95 -6.17 -14.05 -9.88
CA PRO A 95 -7.43 -13.51 -9.37
C PRO A 95 -7.51 -11.99 -9.60
N SER A 96 -8.72 -11.46 -9.77
CA SER A 96 -8.99 -10.01 -9.72
C SER A 96 -8.73 -9.44 -8.31
N VAL A 97 -8.71 -8.11 -8.15
CA VAL A 97 -8.54 -7.45 -6.84
C VAL A 97 -9.64 -7.91 -5.87
N LYS A 98 -10.90 -7.93 -6.32
CA LYS A 98 -12.05 -8.38 -5.53
C LYS A 98 -11.89 -9.85 -5.10
N GLN A 99 -11.60 -10.73 -6.06
CA GLN A 99 -11.40 -12.16 -5.78
C GLN A 99 -10.24 -12.39 -4.81
N ALA A 100 -9.12 -11.67 -4.97
CA ALA A 100 -7.97 -11.81 -4.08
C ALA A 100 -8.32 -11.42 -2.63
N ARG A 101 -9.10 -10.35 -2.42
CA ARG A 101 -9.59 -9.98 -1.07
C ARG A 101 -10.51 -11.04 -0.49
N GLU A 102 -11.43 -11.59 -1.29
CA GLU A 102 -12.34 -12.66 -0.88
C GLU A 102 -11.59 -13.93 -0.46
N LEU A 103 -10.59 -14.33 -1.25
CA LEU A 103 -9.78 -15.54 -1.02
C LEU A 103 -9.04 -15.53 0.32
N VAL A 104 -8.67 -14.36 0.85
CA VAL A 104 -7.91 -14.21 2.10
C VAL A 104 -8.75 -13.76 3.29
N THR A 105 -10.08 -13.69 3.15
CA THR A 105 -10.98 -13.30 4.25
C THR A 105 -10.78 -14.13 5.51
N HIS A 106 -10.63 -15.46 5.35
CA HIS A 106 -10.35 -16.41 6.43
C HIS A 106 -8.98 -16.22 7.12
N TRP A 107 -8.13 -15.30 6.66
CA TRP A 107 -6.85 -14.97 7.31
C TRP A 107 -6.99 -13.88 8.37
N SER A 108 -8.14 -13.20 8.45
CA SER A 108 -8.40 -12.21 9.50
C SER A 108 -8.30 -12.87 10.89
N PRO A 109 -7.69 -12.22 11.89
CA PRO A 109 -7.23 -10.82 11.91
C PRO A 109 -5.75 -10.60 11.49
N TRP A 110 -5.15 -11.54 10.74
CA TRP A 110 -3.71 -11.57 10.44
C TRP A 110 -3.39 -11.47 8.94
N ARG A 111 -4.24 -10.80 8.16
CA ARG A 111 -4.04 -10.69 6.70
C ARG A 111 -2.69 -10.07 6.32
N SER A 112 -2.12 -9.18 7.14
CA SER A 112 -0.80 -8.60 6.87
C SER A 112 0.34 -9.60 6.99
N VAL A 113 0.23 -10.56 7.91
CA VAL A 113 1.16 -11.70 8.00
C VAL A 113 1.07 -12.55 6.73
N GLY A 114 -0.16 -12.79 6.26
CA GLY A 114 -0.41 -13.46 4.98
C GLY A 114 0.21 -12.73 3.78
N SER A 115 0.10 -11.39 3.73
CA SER A 115 0.77 -10.57 2.72
C SER A 115 2.30 -10.71 2.75
N LEU A 116 2.91 -10.64 3.94
CA LEU A 116 4.36 -10.85 4.10
C LEU A 116 4.79 -12.25 3.61
N PHE A 117 4.05 -13.28 4.01
CA PHE A 117 4.28 -14.65 3.54
C PHE A 117 4.19 -14.75 2.01
N LEU A 118 3.16 -14.17 1.40
CA LEU A 118 2.97 -14.22 -0.05
C LEU A 118 4.07 -13.49 -0.82
N TRP A 119 4.60 -12.36 -0.32
CA TRP A 119 5.76 -11.72 -0.95
C TRP A 119 7.02 -12.59 -0.86
N HIS A 120 7.23 -13.30 0.25
CA HIS A 120 8.32 -14.26 0.37
C HIS A 120 8.12 -15.45 -0.58
N TYR A 121 6.91 -16.01 -0.63
CA TYR A 121 6.54 -17.09 -1.54
C TYR A 121 6.74 -16.69 -3.01
N TYR A 122 6.32 -15.48 -3.41
CA TYR A 122 6.49 -14.97 -4.77
C TYR A 122 7.96 -14.91 -5.20
N ARG A 123 8.88 -14.55 -4.29
CA ARG A 123 10.32 -14.46 -4.60
C ARG A 123 11.00 -15.83 -4.71
N GLY A 124 10.50 -16.83 -3.98
CA GLY A 124 11.11 -18.16 -3.86
C GLY A 124 10.27 -19.31 -4.43
N ALA A 125 9.24 -19.01 -5.22
CA ALA A 125 8.37 -20.04 -5.78
C ALA A 125 9.19 -21.00 -6.67
N PRO A 126 9.15 -22.32 -6.44
CA PRO A 126 9.76 -23.28 -7.34
C PRO A 126 9.13 -23.14 -8.72
N THR A 127 9.97 -22.89 -9.74
CA THR A 127 9.58 -22.92 -11.16
C THR A 127 9.39 -24.33 -11.65
#